data_AF-A0A2V8QRI2-F1
#
_entry.id   AF-A0A2V8QRI2-F1
#
_cell.length_a   1.000
_cell.length_b   1.000
_cell.length_c   1.000
_cell.angle_alpha   90.00
_cell.angle_beta   90.00
_cell.angle_gamma   90.00
#
_symmetry.space_group_name_H-M   'P 1'
#
loop_
_entity.id
_entity.type
_entity.pdbx_description
1 polymer ?
#
loop_
_entity_poly.entity_id
_entity_poly.type
_entity_poly.pdbx_seq_one_letter_code
_entity_poly.pdbx_strand_id
1 'polypeptide(L)'
;YEKLTRQEPKNSDAYYFLGLCYERLDKFEDAARALKESVRNTSEGDEGRDDKYYELALVQYKLAQYDDAVGALNKALEINPDNYPAADLLEKAKAGAQRVDEIRKHQEQLLKQKNANANTNGNANGNAGANANVNANAGANKNSATSPL
;
A
#
# COMPACT_ATOMS: atom_id res chain seq x y z
N TYR A 1 -16.92 -25.42 -15.73
CA TYR A 1 -17.54 -24.81 -14.54
C TYR A 1 -18.34 -23.54 -14.81
N GLU A 2 -17.97 -22.66 -15.74
CA GLU A 2 -18.75 -21.43 -16.03
C GLU A 2 -20.24 -21.65 -16.34
N LYS A 3 -20.60 -22.71 -17.09
CA LYS A 3 -22.01 -23.03 -17.35
C LYS A 3 -22.72 -23.44 -16.06
N LEU A 4 -22.03 -24.20 -15.20
CA LEU A 4 -22.58 -24.69 -13.93
C LEU A 4 -22.82 -23.54 -12.95
N THR A 5 -21.88 -22.59 -12.83
CA THR A 5 -22.06 -21.42 -11.96
C THR A 5 -23.22 -20.51 -12.41
N ARG A 6 -23.56 -20.50 -13.71
CA ARG A 6 -24.77 -19.82 -14.22
C ARG A 6 -26.07 -20.56 -13.89
N GLN A 7 -26.05 -21.89 -13.86
CA GLN A 7 -27.22 -22.72 -13.55
C GLN A 7 -27.45 -22.80 -12.04
N GLU A 8 -26.37 -22.82 -11.27
CA GLU A 8 -26.36 -22.99 -9.82
C GLU A 8 -25.53 -21.86 -9.19
N PRO A 9 -26.07 -20.62 -9.11
CA PRO A 9 -25.32 -19.46 -8.67
C PRO A 9 -24.95 -19.46 -7.17
N LYS A 10 -25.39 -20.46 -6.41
CA LYS A 10 -25.05 -20.67 -5.00
C LYS A 10 -24.20 -21.91 -4.76
N ASN A 11 -23.76 -22.61 -5.82
CA ASN A 11 -22.92 -23.79 -5.67
C ASN A 11 -21.47 -23.36 -5.41
N SER A 12 -21.04 -23.42 -4.14
CA SER A 12 -19.69 -23.01 -3.72
C SER A 12 -18.61 -23.84 -4.42
N ASP A 13 -18.81 -25.15 -4.56
CA ASP A 13 -17.84 -26.05 -5.21
C ASP A 13 -17.69 -25.75 -6.71
N ALA A 14 -18.78 -25.42 -7.39
CA ALA A 14 -18.73 -25.02 -8.79
C ALA A 14 -17.85 -23.78 -9.00
N TYR A 15 -17.95 -22.80 -8.10
CA TYR A 15 -17.08 -21.62 -8.10
C TYR A 15 -15.66 -21.95 -7.68
N TYR A 16 -15.47 -22.85 -6.72
CA TYR A 16 -14.16 -23.32 -6.27
C TYR A 16 -13.37 -23.92 -7.43
N PHE A 17 -13.93 -24.92 -8.10
CA PHE A 17 -13.27 -25.57 -9.22
C PHE A 17 -13.12 -24.64 -10.43
N LEU A 18 -14.04 -23.68 -10.64
CA LEU A 18 -13.85 -22.64 -11.64
C LEU A 18 -12.61 -21.79 -11.32
N GLY A 19 -12.45 -21.42 -10.05
CA GLY A 19 -11.28 -20.71 -9.53
C GLY A 19 -9.98 -21.46 -9.80
N LEU A 20 -9.93 -22.75 -9.46
CA LEU A 20 -8.77 -23.60 -9.73
C LEU A 20 -8.47 -23.73 -11.23
N CYS A 21 -9.49 -23.80 -12.09
CA CYS A 21 -9.28 -23.80 -13.53
C CYS A 21 -8.65 -22.48 -14.01
N TYR A 22 -9.10 -21.34 -13.51
CA TYR A 22 -8.52 -20.05 -13.87
C TYR A 22 -7.10 -19.88 -13.34
N GLU A 23 -6.83 -20.37 -12.12
CA GLU A 23 -5.50 -20.36 -11.52
C GLU A 23 -4.50 -21.14 -12.39
N ARG A 24 -4.86 -22.36 -12.83
CA ARG A 24 -4.03 -23.18 -13.74
C ARG A 24 -3.84 -22.58 -15.13
N LEU A 25 -4.68 -21.61 -15.51
CA LEU A 25 -4.58 -20.87 -16.76
C LEU A 25 -3.84 -19.53 -16.57
N ASP A 26 -3.23 -19.30 -15.40
CA ASP A 26 -2.59 -18.05 -14.99
C ASP A 26 -3.50 -16.81 -15.07
N LYS A 27 -4.83 -17.01 -15.03
CA LYS A 27 -5.83 -15.95 -15.00
C LYS A 27 -6.17 -15.59 -13.56
N PHE A 28 -5.21 -15.02 -12.85
CA PHE A 28 -5.30 -14.86 -11.40
C PHE A 28 -6.45 -13.94 -10.96
N GLU A 29 -6.78 -12.88 -11.69
CA GLU A 29 -7.92 -12.02 -11.36
C GLU A 29 -9.26 -12.76 -11.52
N ASP A 30 -9.40 -13.58 -12.55
CA ASP A 30 -10.59 -14.41 -12.76
C ASP A 30 -10.70 -15.49 -11.69
N ALA A 31 -9.58 -16.10 -11.33
CA ALA A 31 -9.49 -17.08 -10.25
C ALA A 31 -9.91 -16.46 -8.92
N ALA A 32 -9.39 -15.28 -8.57
CA ALA A 32 -9.74 -14.58 -7.34
C ALA A 32 -11.24 -14.25 -7.29
N ARG A 33 -11.85 -13.82 -8.41
CA ARG A 33 -13.29 -13.55 -8.47
C ARG A 33 -14.12 -14.81 -8.24
N ALA A 34 -13.77 -15.91 -8.90
CA ALA A 34 -14.47 -17.19 -8.73
C ALA A 34 -14.31 -17.72 -7.29
N LEU A 35 -13.11 -17.69 -6.73
CA LEU A 35 -12.84 -18.16 -5.36
C LEU A 35 -13.53 -17.29 -4.30
N LYS A 36 -13.62 -15.97 -4.51
CA LYS A 36 -14.42 -15.08 -3.65
C LYS A 36 -15.89 -15.47 -3.63
N GLU A 37 -16.47 -15.81 -4.79
CA GLU A 37 -17.86 -16.30 -4.86
C GLU A 37 -18.00 -17.70 -4.24
N SER A 38 -17.00 -18.57 -4.36
CA SER A 38 -16.98 -19.86 -3.65
C SER A 38 -17.08 -19.67 -2.13
N VAL A 39 -16.18 -18.88 -1.56
CA VAL A 39 -16.16 -18.58 -0.12
C VAL A 39 -17.45 -17.92 0.34
N ARG A 40 -18.00 -16.97 -0.44
CA ARG A 40 -19.28 -16.30 -0.14
C ARG A 40 -20.46 -17.27 -0.05
N ASN A 41 -20.49 -18.30 -0.91
CA ASN A 41 -21.58 -19.28 -0.96
C ASN A 41 -21.32 -20.52 -0.08
N THR A 42 -20.21 -20.54 0.64
CA THR A 42 -19.85 -21.64 1.54
C THR A 42 -20.61 -21.50 2.85
N SER A 43 -21.30 -22.58 3.26
CA SER A 43 -22.00 -22.64 4.56
C SER A 43 -21.07 -23.14 5.67
N GLU A 44 -21.43 -22.89 6.94
CA GLU A 44 -20.58 -23.29 8.07
C GLU A 44 -20.29 -24.80 8.15
N GLY A 45 -21.23 -25.63 7.70
CA GLY A 45 -21.12 -27.08 7.71
C GLY A 45 -20.57 -27.69 6.42
N ASP A 46 -20.17 -26.89 5.44
CA ASP A 46 -19.56 -27.42 4.21
C ASP A 46 -18.20 -28.06 4.54
N GLU A 47 -17.85 -29.13 3.85
CA GLU A 47 -16.51 -29.72 3.93
C GLU A 47 -15.51 -28.90 3.10
N GLY A 48 -14.22 -28.93 3.46
CA GLY A 48 -13.15 -28.27 2.71
C GLY A 48 -13.23 -26.74 2.69
N ARG A 49 -13.81 -26.12 3.72
CA ARG A 49 -13.92 -24.64 3.80
C ARG A 49 -12.56 -23.98 3.91
N ASP A 50 -11.67 -24.56 4.71
CA ASP A 50 -10.29 -24.13 4.86
C ASP A 50 -9.56 -24.16 3.52
N ASP A 51 -9.76 -25.20 2.70
CA ASP A 51 -9.21 -25.27 1.34
C ASP A 51 -9.70 -24.12 0.45
N LYS A 52 -11.00 -23.78 0.51
CA LYS A 52 -11.57 -22.66 -0.26
C LYS A 52 -10.93 -21.32 0.14
N TYR A 53 -10.69 -21.10 1.44
CA TYR A 53 -9.98 -19.92 1.93
C TYR A 53 -8.49 -19.93 1.56
N TYR A 54 -7.83 -21.09 1.65
CA TYR A 54 -6.43 -21.26 1.28
C TYR A 54 -6.19 -20.95 -0.20
N GLU A 55 -7.01 -21.51 -1.09
CA GLU A 55 -6.86 -21.29 -2.54
C GLU A 55 -7.15 -19.84 -2.92
N LEU A 56 -8.14 -19.20 -2.29
CA LEU A 56 -8.37 -17.76 -2.46
C LEU A 56 -7.12 -16.97 -2.06
N ALA A 57 -6.52 -17.30 -0.92
CA ALA A 57 -5.32 -16.62 -0.45
C ALA A 57 -4.11 -16.87 -1.34
N LEU A 58 -3.93 -18.08 -1.86
CA LEU A 58 -2.86 -18.42 -2.79
C LEU A 58 -2.93 -17.54 -4.04
N VAL A 59 -4.12 -17.38 -4.62
CA VAL A 59 -4.32 -16.50 -5.77
C VAL A 59 -4.11 -15.03 -5.41
N GLN A 60 -4.61 -14.56 -4.27
CA GLN A 60 -4.37 -13.19 -3.80
C GLN A 60 -2.87 -12.91 -3.57
N TYR A 61 -2.14 -13.89 -3.03
CA TYR A 61 -0.69 -13.80 -2.89
C TYR A 61 0.01 -13.68 -4.24
N LYS A 62 -0.38 -14.48 -5.25
CA LYS A 62 0.15 -14.37 -6.62
C LYS A 62 -0.15 -13.01 -7.26
N LEU A 63 -1.26 -12.38 -6.89
CA LEU A 63 -1.63 -11.01 -7.30
C LEU A 63 -0.93 -9.90 -6.49
N ALA A 64 -0.01 -10.25 -5.57
CA ALA A 64 0.60 -9.33 -4.60
C ALA A 64 -0.42 -8.58 -3.71
N GLN A 65 -1.63 -9.11 -3.57
CA GLN A 65 -2.67 -8.62 -2.66
C GLN A 65 -2.43 -9.21 -1.27
N TYR A 66 -1.29 -8.86 -0.67
CA TYR A 66 -0.79 -9.54 0.53
C TYR A 66 -1.71 -9.40 1.75
N ASP A 67 -2.31 -8.22 1.97
CA ASP A 67 -3.23 -7.99 3.10
C ASP A 67 -4.49 -8.86 3.01
N ASP A 68 -5.07 -8.93 1.81
CA ASP A 68 -6.21 -9.78 1.50
C ASP A 68 -5.86 -11.26 1.71
N ALA A 69 -4.70 -11.70 1.22
CA ALA A 69 -4.20 -13.06 1.40
C ALA A 69 -4.02 -13.42 2.88
N VAL A 70 -3.44 -12.52 3.69
CA VAL A 70 -3.31 -12.69 5.14
C VAL A 70 -4.69 -12.90 5.78
N GLY A 71 -5.69 -12.11 5.39
CA GLY A 71 -7.06 -12.25 5.89
C GLY A 71 -7.66 -13.63 5.61
N ALA A 72 -7.53 -14.10 4.37
CA ALA A 72 -8.04 -15.42 3.95
C ALA A 72 -7.28 -16.58 4.63
N LEU A 73 -5.96 -16.48 4.80
CA LEU A 73 -5.14 -17.51 5.46
C LEU A 73 -5.46 -17.64 6.95
N ASN A 74 -5.66 -16.52 7.64
CA ASN A 74 -6.11 -16.55 9.03
C ASN A 74 -7.46 -17.28 9.15
N LYS A 75 -8.37 -17.10 8.18
CA LYS A 75 -9.64 -17.83 8.16
C LYS A 75 -9.47 -19.31 7.88
N ALA A 76 -8.59 -19.70 6.95
CA ALA A 76 -8.26 -21.10 6.71
C ALA A 76 -7.73 -21.77 8.00
N LEU A 77 -6.82 -21.12 8.72
CA LEU A 77 -6.22 -21.62 9.96
C LEU A 77 -7.16 -21.58 11.17
N GLU A 78 -8.13 -20.68 11.19
CA GLU A 78 -9.21 -20.67 12.20
C GLU A 78 -10.11 -21.91 12.07
N ILE A 79 -10.36 -22.34 10.83
CA ILE A 79 -11.18 -23.53 10.52
C ILE A 79 -10.36 -24.82 10.72
N ASN A 80 -9.14 -24.84 10.20
CA ASN A 80 -8.23 -25.97 10.27
C ASN A 80 -6.82 -25.50 10.72
N PRO A 81 -6.51 -25.55 12.01
CA PRO A 81 -5.20 -25.16 12.54
C PRO A 81 -4.03 -25.99 12.00
N ASP A 82 -4.29 -27.21 11.50
CA ASP A 82 -3.27 -28.13 10.98
C ASP A 82 -3.03 -27.97 9.46
N ASN A 83 -3.60 -26.93 8.83
CA ASN A 83 -3.34 -26.59 7.44
C ASN A 83 -1.92 -25.98 7.29
N TYR A 84 -0.89 -26.83 7.29
CA TYR A 84 0.51 -26.41 7.16
C TYR A 84 0.79 -25.57 5.91
N PRO A 85 0.24 -25.88 4.72
CA PRO A 85 0.38 -25.01 3.56
C PRO A 85 -0.14 -23.59 3.78
N ALA A 86 -1.26 -23.42 4.49
CA ALA A 86 -1.78 -22.09 4.84
C ALA A 86 -0.87 -21.37 5.84
N ALA A 87 -0.31 -22.07 6.83
CA ALA A 87 0.63 -21.47 7.78
C ALA A 87 1.92 -20.96 7.12
N ASP A 88 2.52 -21.76 6.23
CA ASP A 88 3.71 -21.37 5.46
C ASP A 88 3.42 -20.17 4.55
N LEU A 89 2.28 -20.19 3.85
CA LEU A 89 1.91 -19.08 2.98
C LEU A 89 1.58 -17.80 3.76
N LEU A 90 1.07 -17.91 4.99
CA LEU A 90 0.77 -16.76 5.86
C LEU A 90 2.03 -16.00 6.22
N GLU A 91 3.13 -16.69 6.52
CA GLU A 91 4.42 -16.07 6.79
C GLU A 91 4.91 -15.28 5.58
N LYS A 92 4.85 -15.89 4.39
CA LYS A 92 5.23 -15.23 3.12
C LYS A 92 4.36 -14.03 2.82
N ALA A 93 3.05 -14.13 3.04
CA ALA A 93 2.11 -13.04 2.82
C ALA A 93 2.37 -11.86 3.78
N LYS A 94 2.63 -12.13 5.06
CA LYS A 94 2.99 -11.09 6.05
C LYS A 94 4.27 -10.36 5.67
N ALA A 95 5.30 -11.09 5.25
CA ALA A 95 6.55 -10.48 4.79
C ALA A 95 6.32 -9.61 3.53
N GLY A 96 5.47 -10.06 2.60
CA GLY A 96 5.04 -9.29 1.44
C GLY A 96 4.33 -7.99 1.81
N ALA A 97 3.35 -8.05 2.72
CA ALA A 97 2.62 -6.89 3.21
C ALA A 97 3.55 -5.86 3.88
N GLN A 98 4.42 -6.33 4.78
CA GLN A 98 5.39 -5.46 5.46
C GLN A 98 6.30 -4.73 4.46
N ARG A 99 6.81 -5.44 3.45
CA ARG A 99 7.67 -4.84 2.43
C ARG A 99 6.94 -3.75 1.65
N VAL A 100 5.68 -3.98 1.27
CA VAL A 100 4.86 -2.98 0.57
C VAL A 100 4.64 -1.74 1.45
N ASP A 101 4.37 -1.94 2.74
CA ASP A 101 4.19 -0.85 3.70
C ASP A 101 5.46 -0.02 3.91
N GLU A 102 6.62 -0.67 4.02
CA GLU A 102 7.91 0.01 4.14
C GLU A 102 8.22 0.86 2.90
N ILE A 103 7.99 0.32 1.70
CA ILE A 103 8.15 1.04 0.43
C ILE A 103 7.23 2.26 0.40
N ARG A 104 5.95 2.10 0.77
CA ARG A 104 4.97 3.19 0.81
C ARG A 104 5.42 4.30 1.76
N LYS A 105 5.79 3.96 2.99
CA LYS A 105 6.28 4.91 4.00
C LYS A 105 7.51 5.68 3.50
N HIS A 106 8.46 4.98 2.88
CA HIS A 106 9.66 5.62 2.34
C HIS A 106 9.32 6.61 1.21
N GLN A 107 8.44 6.23 0.29
CA GLN A 107 7.99 7.10 -0.80
C GLN A 107 7.26 8.35 -0.29
N GLU A 108 6.38 8.21 0.71
CA GLU A 108 5.71 9.34 1.35
C GLU A 108 6.70 10.32 1.99
N GLN A 109 7.74 9.79 2.64
CA GLN A 109 8.79 10.62 3.24
C GLN A 109 9.57 11.41 2.18
N LEU A 110 9.94 10.76 1.07
CA LEU A 110 10.63 11.43 -0.04
C LEU A 110 9.77 12.54 -0.65
N LEU A 111 8.46 12.32 -0.80
CA LEU A 111 7.54 13.33 -1.32
C LEU A 111 7.43 14.53 -0.37
N LYS A 112 7.33 14.29 0.94
CA LYS A 112 7.35 15.36 1.96
C LYS A 112 8.62 16.19 1.89
N GLN A 113 9.78 15.55 1.75
CA GLN A 113 11.06 16.25 1.63
C GLN A 113 11.14 17.10 0.35
N LYS A 114 10.71 16.57 -0.80
CA LYS A 114 10.67 17.33 -2.06
C LYS A 114 9.78 18.58 -1.94
N ASN A 115 8.60 18.44 -1.35
CA ASN A 115 7.67 19.55 -1.17
C ASN A 115 8.19 20.59 -0.18
N ALA A 116 8.83 20.17 0.91
CA ALA A 116 9.49 21.07 1.85
C ALA A 116 10.60 21.88 1.18
N ASN A 117 11.44 21.24 0.35
CA ASN A 117 12.53 21.90 -0.37
C ASN A 117 12.04 22.85 -1.48
N ALA A 118 10.92 22.55 -2.13
CA ALA A 118 10.31 23.45 -3.11
C ALA A 118 9.81 24.74 -2.45
N ASN A 119 9.23 24.64 -1.26
CA ASN A 119 8.74 25.80 -0.51
C ASN A 119 9.86 26.67 0.08
N THR A 120 11.00 26.07 0.46
CA THR A 120 12.15 26.84 0.96
C THR A 120 12.89 27.59 -0.16
N ASN A 121 13.03 27.01 -1.36
CA ASN A 121 13.66 27.68 -2.51
C ASN A 121 12.80 28.80 -3.13
N GLY A 122 11.47 28.73 -3.04
CA GLY A 122 10.58 29.82 -3.46
C GLY A 122 10.70 31.07 -2.59
N ASN A 123 11.02 30.92 -1.30
CA ASN A 123 11.14 32.03 -0.36
C ASN A 123 12.56 32.63 -0.32
N ALA A 124 13.59 31.87 -0.69
CA ALA A 124 14.98 32.33 -0.71
C ALA A 124 15.30 33.32 -1.85
N ASN A 125 14.53 33.33 -2.95
CA ASN A 125 14.75 34.25 -4.08
C ASN A 125 14.03 35.61 -3.94
N GLY A 126 13.22 35.80 -2.89
CA GLY A 126 12.48 37.05 -2.65
C GLY A 126 13.20 38.08 -1.78
N ASN A 127 14.30 37.72 -1.10
CA ASN A 127 14.91 38.58 -0.07
C ASN A 127 16.40 38.90 -0.29
N ALA A 128 17.01 38.47 -1.40
CA ALA A 128 18.44 38.72 -1.68
C ALA A 128 18.72 40.03 -2.45
N GLY A 129 17.68 40.77 -2.86
CA GLY A 129 17.82 41.96 -3.72
C GLY A 129 17.78 43.32 -3.02
N ALA A 130 17.60 43.38 -1.69
CA ALA A 130 17.28 44.64 -1.00
C ALA A 130 18.22 44.97 0.17
N ASN A 131 19.53 44.73 0.08
CA ASN A 131 20.46 45.42 0.98
C ASN A 131 21.91 45.42 0.48
N ALA A 132 22.17 46.13 -0.61
CA ALA A 132 23.53 46.56 -0.90
C ALA A 132 23.51 47.89 -1.67
N ASN A 133 24.17 48.89 -1.09
CA ASN A 133 24.68 50.10 -1.72
C ASN A 133 23.79 51.36 -1.70
N VAL A 134 23.99 52.23 -0.70
CA VAL A 134 24.49 53.60 -0.99
C VAL A 134 25.53 54.00 0.07
N ASN A 135 26.79 53.97 -0.38
CA ASN A 135 27.99 54.46 0.28
C ASN A 135 28.06 56.01 0.31
N ALA A 136 28.83 56.48 1.28
CA ALA A 136 29.19 57.85 1.66
C ALA A 136 29.75 58.77 0.56
N ASN A 137 29.52 60.09 0.72
CA ASN A 137 30.43 61.26 0.61
C ASN A 137 29.51 62.52 0.56
N ALA A 138 29.77 63.73 1.08
CA ALA A 138 30.91 64.46 1.62
C ALA A 138 30.35 65.71 2.34
N GLY A 139 31.07 66.31 3.29
CA GLY A 139 30.71 67.67 3.73
C GLY A 139 31.26 68.09 5.09
N ALA A 140 32.57 68.33 5.14
CA ALA A 140 33.23 68.99 6.27
C ALA A 140 32.63 70.38 6.56
N ASN A 141 32.47 70.73 7.84
CA ASN A 141 32.73 72.10 8.25
C ASN A 141 33.25 72.14 9.71
N LYS A 142 34.50 72.61 9.82
CA LYS A 142 35.18 72.90 11.08
C LYS A 142 34.68 74.27 11.58
N ASN A 143 34.34 74.40 12.86
CA ASN A 143 34.80 75.57 13.60
C ASN A 143 34.76 75.36 15.12
N SER A 144 35.97 75.41 15.68
CA SER A 144 36.33 75.59 17.08
C SER A 144 36.09 77.02 17.54
N ALA A 145 35.61 77.24 18.78
CA ALA A 145 35.96 78.37 19.67
C ALA A 145 35.08 78.30 20.95
N THR A 146 35.63 77.82 22.07
CA THR A 146 36.04 78.62 23.25
C THR A 146 34.89 79.18 24.11
N SER A 147 34.76 78.63 25.33
CA SER A 147 34.16 79.29 26.51
C SER A 147 34.87 80.62 26.83
N PRO A 148 34.17 81.63 27.36
CA PRO A 148 34.15 81.89 28.82
C PRO A 148 32.75 82.37 29.28
N LEU A 149 32.30 82.41 30.54
CA LEU A 149 32.84 82.69 31.88
C LEU A 149 32.04 81.85 32.90
#